data_AF-A0A920W525-F1
#
_entry.id   AF-A0A920W525-F1
#
_cell.length_a   1.000
_cell.length_b   1.000
_cell.length_c   1.000
_cell.angle_alpha   90.00
_cell.angle_beta   90.00
_cell.angle_gamma   90.00
#
_symmetry.space_group_name_H-M   'P 1'
#
loop_
_entity.id
_entity.type
_entity.pdbx_description
1 polymer ?
#
loop_
_entity_poly.entity_id
_entity_poly.type
_entity_poly.pdbx_seq_one_letter_code
_entity_poly.pdbx_strand_id
1 'polypeptide(L)'
;MIVQGLERFRITSEDQTRTYRIASINVLDEVLSDADRETLRSQRPLLLELLSFVAPGQKPTVDEMPDDMLVNGLAQFLGMNPADRLDLIEQEGPLARSDALLSLLDQGALSR
;
A
#
# COMPACT_ATOMS: atom_id res chain seq x y z
N MET A 1 8.35 5.62 20.34
CA MET A 1 8.14 4.24 19.85
C MET A 1 7.65 4.36 18.43
N ILE A 2 8.37 3.79 17.46
CA ILE A 2 7.99 3.78 16.05
C ILE A 2 7.45 2.39 15.75
N VAL A 3 6.31 2.31 15.05
CA VAL A 3 5.69 1.04 14.66
C VAL A 3 5.84 0.90 13.14
N GLN A 4 6.21 -0.29 12.70
CA GLN A 4 6.32 -0.64 11.29
C GLN A 4 5.30 -1.72 10.96
N GLY A 5 4.56 -1.54 9.86
CA GLY A 5 3.70 -2.59 9.32
C GLY A 5 4.56 -3.74 8.80
N LEU A 6 4.21 -4.97 9.19
CA LEU A 6 4.95 -6.17 8.78
C LEU A 6 4.20 -6.90 7.65
N GLU A 7 2.97 -7.31 7.91
CA GLU A 7 2.18 -8.12 6.98
C GLU A 7 0.72 -7.67 7.00
N ARG A 8 0.02 -7.96 5.90
CA ARG A 8 -1.43 -7.80 5.84
C ARG A 8 -2.13 -9.01 6.42
N PHE A 9 -3.28 -8.76 7.01
CA PHE A 9 -4.10 -9.80 7.60
C PHE A 9 -5.57 -9.45 7.47
N ARG A 10 -6.42 -10.47 7.57
CA ARG A 10 -7.87 -10.34 7.67
C ARG A 10 -8.30 -10.71 9.09
N ILE A 11 -9.06 -9.84 9.73
CA ILE A 11 -9.71 -10.13 11.01
C ILE A 11 -10.84 -11.14 10.76
N THR A 12 -10.85 -12.22 11.53
CA THR A 12 -11.85 -13.30 11.41
C THR A 12 -12.88 -13.26 12.54
N SER A 13 -12.46 -12.84 13.72
CA SER A 13 -13.34 -12.68 14.89
C SER A 13 -12.69 -11.75 15.90
N GLU A 14 -13.48 -11.31 16.88
CA GLU A 14 -13.00 -10.46 17.96
C GLU A 14 -13.60 -10.85 19.30
N ASP A 15 -12.75 -10.83 20.32
CA ASP A 15 -13.11 -10.87 21.73
C ASP A 15 -13.20 -9.43 22.27
N GLN A 16 -14.37 -9.07 22.80
CA GLN A 16 -14.69 -7.75 23.36
C GLN A 16 -14.92 -7.80 24.89
N THR A 17 -14.54 -8.89 25.56
CA THR A 17 -14.75 -9.06 27.01
C THR A 17 -13.87 -8.16 27.88
N ARG A 18 -12.86 -7.51 27.31
CA ARG A 18 -11.90 -6.63 27.99
C ARG A 18 -12.12 -5.17 27.60
N THR A 19 -11.44 -4.26 28.29
CA THR A 19 -11.43 -2.82 27.95
C THR A 19 -10.75 -2.51 26.61
N TYR A 20 -10.15 -3.52 25.98
CA TYR A 20 -9.60 -3.50 24.63
C TYR A 20 -10.10 -4.72 23.85
N ARG A 21 -10.14 -4.61 22.52
CA ARG A 21 -10.53 -5.71 21.62
C ARG A 21 -9.32 -6.57 21.32
N ILE A 22 -9.50 -7.90 21.30
CA ILE A 22 -8.50 -8.85 20.82
C ILE A 22 -9.06 -9.51 19.56
N ALA A 23 -8.34 -9.45 18.45
CA ALA A 23 -8.77 -10.02 17.18
C ALA A 23 -8.06 -11.36 16.90
N SER A 24 -8.80 -12.32 16.35
CA SER A 24 -8.22 -13.47 15.65
C SER A 24 -8.00 -13.07 14.19
N ILE A 25 -6.84 -13.39 13.63
CA ILE A 25 -6.44 -12.94 12.30
C ILE A 25 -6.00 -14.12 11.42
N ASN A 26 -6.20 -13.97 10.12
CA ASN A 26 -5.55 -14.78 9.09
C ASN A 26 -4.57 -13.89 8.33
N VAL A 27 -3.29 -14.25 8.29
CA VAL A 27 -2.29 -13.55 7.48
C VAL A 27 -2.63 -13.72 6.00
N LEU A 28 -2.44 -12.67 5.22
CA LEU A 28 -2.62 -12.67 3.78
C LEU A 28 -1.23 -12.78 3.14
N ASP A 29 -0.92 -13.95 2.58
CA ASP A 29 0.34 -14.18 1.87
C ASP A 29 0.33 -13.46 0.52
N GLU A 30 1.03 -12.33 0.45
CA GLU A 30 1.16 -11.51 -0.75
C GLU A 30 2.37 -11.94 -1.60
N VAL A 31 2.44 -13.22 -1.97
CA VAL A 31 3.54 -13.76 -2.78
C VAL A 31 3.44 -13.27 -4.22
N LEU A 32 4.40 -12.46 -4.65
CA LEU A 32 4.53 -12.01 -6.03
C LEU A 32 5.22 -13.07 -6.89
N SER A 33 4.62 -13.37 -8.04
CA SER A 33 5.28 -14.14 -9.10
C SER A 33 6.40 -13.33 -9.75
N ASP A 34 7.31 -13.98 -10.49
CA ASP A 34 8.38 -13.28 -11.21
C ASP A 34 7.82 -12.30 -12.25
N ALA A 35 6.69 -12.63 -12.88
CA ALA A 35 6.00 -11.75 -13.81
C ALA A 35 5.47 -10.50 -13.10
N ASP A 36 4.83 -10.66 -11.93
CA ASP A 36 4.31 -9.53 -11.17
C ASP A 36 5.43 -8.60 -10.67
N ARG A 37 6.57 -9.18 -10.28
CA ARG A 37 7.76 -8.42 -9.88
C ARG A 37 8.30 -7.58 -11.03
N GLU A 38 8.38 -8.15 -12.23
CA GLU A 38 8.83 -7.41 -13.41
C GLU A 38 7.84 -6.29 -13.77
N THR A 39 6.53 -6.56 -13.68
CA THR A 39 5.51 -5.53 -13.89
C THR A 39 5.63 -4.40 -12.87
N LEU A 40 5.74 -4.70 -11.58
CA LEU A 40 5.95 -3.70 -10.52
C LEU A 40 7.20 -2.87 -10.75
N ARG A 41 8.31 -3.52 -11.14
CA ARG A 41 9.55 -2.84 -11.48
C ARG A 41 9.38 -1.87 -12.64
N SER A 42 8.60 -2.25 -13.66
CA SER A 42 8.29 -1.38 -14.81
C SER A 42 7.42 -0.19 -14.42
N GLN A 43 6.56 -0.33 -13.40
CA GLN A 43 5.69 0.73 -12.88
C GLN A 43 6.41 1.69 -11.91
N ARG A 44 7.55 1.29 -11.35
CA ARG A 44 8.31 2.08 -10.36
C ARG A 44 8.54 3.54 -10.77
N PRO A 45 8.93 3.89 -12.02
CA PRO A 45 9.14 5.28 -12.41
C PRO A 45 7.89 6.15 -12.21
N LEU A 46 6.71 5.67 -12.59
CA LEU A 46 5.45 6.38 -12.40
C LEU A 46 5.08 6.49 -10.91
N LEU A 47 5.30 5.42 -10.13
CA LEU A 47 5.08 5.43 -8.69
C LEU A 47 6.01 6.44 -7.97
N LEU A 48 7.26 6.60 -8.43
CA LEU A 48 8.18 7.60 -7.91
C LEU A 48 7.80 9.02 -8.32
N GLU A 49 7.26 9.22 -9.53
CA GLU A 49 6.68 10.49 -9.95
C GLU A 49 5.51 10.87 -9.05
N LEU A 50 4.61 9.92 -8.76
CA LEU A 50 3.53 10.09 -7.80
C LEU A 50 4.04 10.50 -6.43
N LEU A 51 5.04 9.79 -5.91
CA LEU A 51 5.65 10.12 -4.61
C LEU A 51 6.18 11.55 -4.60
N SER A 52 6.83 11.97 -5.69
CA SER A 52 7.41 13.31 -5.77
C SER A 52 6.35 14.42 -5.79
N PHE A 53 5.15 14.12 -6.28
CA PHE A 53 4.01 15.04 -6.25
C PHE A 53 3.46 15.20 -4.82
N VAL A 54 3.28 14.08 -4.10
CA VAL A 54 2.66 14.12 -2.75
C VAL A 54 3.64 14.37 -1.61
N ALA A 55 4.91 14.02 -1.79
CA ALA A 55 5.98 14.21 -0.82
C ALA A 55 7.23 14.76 -1.54
N PRO A 56 7.23 16.05 -1.93
CA PRO A 56 8.35 16.65 -2.65
C PRO A 56 9.68 16.46 -1.91
N GLY A 57 10.68 15.97 -2.64
CA GLY A 57 12.03 15.71 -2.09
C GLY A 57 12.25 14.29 -1.56
N GLN A 58 11.22 13.44 -1.48
CA GLN A 58 11.42 12.00 -1.26
C GLN A 58 11.64 11.27 -2.59
N LYS A 59 12.76 10.55 -2.70
CA LYS A 59 13.07 9.65 -3.83
C LYS A 59 13.81 8.41 -3.34
N PRO A 60 13.09 7.39 -2.84
CA PRO A 60 13.71 6.17 -2.37
C PRO A 60 14.26 5.34 -3.54
N THR A 61 15.48 4.85 -3.38
CA THR A 61 16.10 3.86 -4.26
C THR A 61 15.53 2.46 -4.02
N VAL A 62 15.79 1.51 -4.94
CA VAL A 62 15.35 0.12 -4.76
C VAL A 62 15.99 -0.51 -3.52
N ASP A 63 17.25 -0.17 -3.24
CA ASP A 63 17.98 -0.65 -2.07
C ASP A 63 17.38 -0.11 -0.75
N GLU A 64 16.83 1.11 -0.78
CA GLU A 64 16.13 1.70 0.37
C GLU A 64 14.69 1.20 0.50
N MET A 65 14.03 0.90 -0.62
CA MET A 65 12.62 0.55 -0.66
C MET A 65 12.30 -0.37 -1.84
N PRO A 66 12.04 -1.66 -1.58
CA PRO A 66 11.50 -2.60 -2.56
C PRO A 66 10.21 -2.10 -3.21
N ASP A 67 9.88 -2.59 -4.41
CA ASP A 67 8.73 -2.08 -5.18
C ASP A 67 7.38 -2.30 -4.46
N ASP A 68 7.20 -3.45 -3.81
CA ASP A 68 6.03 -3.76 -2.99
C ASP A 68 5.92 -2.85 -1.75
N MET A 69 7.06 -2.51 -1.14
CA MET A 69 7.10 -1.54 -0.04
C MET A 69 6.82 -0.11 -0.52
N LEU A 70 7.26 0.25 -1.74
CA LEU A 70 6.98 1.56 -2.33
C LEU A 70 5.47 1.76 -2.53
N VAL A 71 4.78 0.76 -3.06
CA VAL A 71 3.32 0.77 -3.23
C VAL A 71 2.61 0.97 -1.88
N ASN A 72 3.03 0.23 -0.85
CA ASN A 72 2.46 0.35 0.49
C ASN A 72 2.78 1.69 1.16
N GLY A 73 3.96 2.25 0.92
CA GLY A 73 4.39 3.55 1.42
C GLY A 73 3.59 4.69 0.81
N LEU A 74 3.39 4.66 -0.51
CA LEU A 74 2.61 5.67 -1.25
C LEU A 74 1.20 5.83 -0.69
N ALA A 75 0.52 4.72 -0.37
CA ALA A 75 -0.80 4.71 0.24
C ALA A 75 -0.90 5.56 1.52
N GLN A 76 0.21 5.75 2.24
CA GLN A 76 0.26 6.53 3.47
C GLN A 76 0.44 8.03 3.23
N PHE A 77 1.12 8.40 2.14
CA PHE A 77 1.47 9.79 1.83
C PHE A 77 0.42 10.53 1.00
N LEU A 78 -0.46 9.80 0.31
CA LEU A 78 -1.43 10.37 -0.65
C LEU A 78 -2.57 11.19 -0.02
N GLY A 79 -2.59 11.39 1.30
CA GLY A 79 -3.64 12.16 1.96
C GLY A 79 -5.06 11.60 1.76
N MET A 80 -5.16 10.32 1.36
CA MET A 80 -6.43 9.67 1.05
C MET A 80 -7.39 9.70 2.23
N ASN A 81 -8.68 9.85 1.92
CA ASN A 81 -9.70 9.66 2.92
C ASN A 81 -9.68 8.20 3.44
N PRO A 82 -10.22 7.91 4.63
CA PRO A 82 -10.15 6.57 5.21
C PRO A 82 -10.80 5.46 4.37
N ALA A 83 -11.81 5.77 3.57
CA ALA A 83 -12.50 4.80 2.71
C ALA A 83 -11.64 4.43 1.50
N ASP A 84 -11.09 5.42 0.77
CA ASP A 84 -10.21 5.15 -0.37
C ASP A 84 -8.96 4.38 0.06
N ARG A 85 -8.43 4.71 1.25
CA ARG A 85 -7.31 3.97 1.84
C ARG A 85 -7.70 2.54 2.19
N LEU A 86 -8.92 2.31 2.67
CA LEU A 86 -9.43 0.97 2.94
C LEU A 86 -9.58 0.18 1.64
N ASP A 87 -10.17 0.77 0.60
CA ASP A 87 -10.34 0.14 -0.72
C ASP A 87 -8.98 -0.28 -1.32
N LEU A 88 -7.95 0.57 -1.14
CA LEU A 88 -6.59 0.24 -1.55
C LEU A 88 -5.99 -0.89 -0.68
N ILE A 89 -6.20 -0.85 0.64
CA ILE A 89 -5.78 -1.92 1.54
C ILE A 89 -6.53 -3.22 1.24
N GLU A 90 -7.71 -3.20 0.62
CA GLU A 90 -8.46 -4.42 0.32
C GLU A 90 -8.01 -5.12 -0.97
N GLN A 91 -7.36 -4.41 -1.90
CA GLN A 91 -6.86 -4.98 -3.16
C GLN A 91 -6.03 -6.24 -2.97
N GLU A 92 -6.08 -7.16 -3.93
CA GLU A 92 -5.39 -8.44 -3.87
C GLU A 92 -3.91 -8.30 -4.26
N GLY A 93 -3.07 -8.01 -3.26
CA GLY A 93 -1.63 -7.98 -3.39
C GLY A 93 -1.03 -6.67 -3.92
N PRO A 94 0.31 -6.58 -3.99
CA PRO A 94 1.02 -5.35 -4.32
C PRO A 94 0.76 -4.84 -5.75
N LEU A 95 0.62 -5.73 -6.74
CA LEU A 95 0.38 -5.34 -8.13
C LEU A 95 -1.02 -4.74 -8.34
N ALA A 96 -2.07 -5.37 -7.80
CA ALA A 96 -3.41 -4.78 -7.88
C ALA A 96 -3.48 -3.40 -7.18
N ARG A 97 -2.71 -3.22 -6.09
CA ARG A 97 -2.58 -1.92 -5.43
C ARG A 97 -1.82 -0.90 -6.27
N SER A 98 -0.73 -1.27 -6.94
CA SER A 98 -0.02 -0.33 -7.81
C SER A 98 -0.91 0.11 -8.96
N ASP A 99 -1.65 -0.81 -9.59
CA ASP A 99 -2.61 -0.49 -10.64
C ASP A 99 -3.71 0.46 -10.17
N ALA A 100 -4.26 0.22 -8.96
CA ALA A 100 -5.25 1.11 -8.36
C ALA A 100 -4.67 2.50 -8.07
N LEU A 101 -3.46 2.60 -7.54
CA LEU A 101 -2.76 3.87 -7.29
C LEU A 101 -2.52 4.66 -8.59
N LEU A 102 -2.07 3.98 -9.65
CA LEU A 102 -1.86 4.61 -10.95
C LEU A 102 -3.18 5.03 -11.60
N SER A 103 -4.24 4.25 -11.41
CA SER A 103 -5.59 4.62 -11.89
C SER A 103 -6.13 5.89 -11.21
N LEU A 104 -5.82 6.11 -9.93
CA LEU A 104 -6.18 7.35 -9.22
C LEU A 104 -5.47 8.59 -9.78
N LEU A 105 -4.24 8.40 -10.28
CA LEU A 105 -3.48 9.43 -10.99
C LEU A 105 -4.15 9.81 -12.31
N ASP A 106 -4.48 8.83 -13.14
CA ASP A 106 -5.11 9.04 -14.44
C ASP A 106 -6.46 9.76 -14.33
N GLN A 107 -7.17 9.56 -13.22
CA GLN A 107 -8.47 10.16 -12.95
C GLN A 107 -8.38 11.56 -12.31
N GLY A 108 -7.18 12.06 -11.97
CA GLY A 108 -7.00 13.36 -11.30
C GLY A 108 -7.60 13.42 -9.88
N ALA A 109 -7.88 12.26 -9.28
CA ALA A 109 -8.56 12.15 -7.99
C ALA A 109 -7.73 12.66 -6.81
N LEU A 110 -6.41 12.74 -6.99
CA LEU A 110 -5.43 13.20 -5.99
C LEU A 110 -5.20 14.72 -6.03
N SER A 111 -5.92 15.46 -6.88
CA SER A 111 -5.79 16.91 -7.06
C SER A 111 -6.89 17.74 -6.39
N ARG A 112 -7.67 17.17 -5.45
CA ARG A 112 -8.74 17.87 -4.73
C ARG A 112 -8.50 17.99 -3.24
#